data_AF-A0ABD0K735-F1
#
_entry.id   AF-A0ABD0K735-F1
#
_cell.length_a   1.000
_cell.length_b   1.000
_cell.length_c   1.000
_cell.angle_alpha   90.00
_cell.angle_beta   90.00
_cell.angle_gamma   90.00
#
_symmetry.space_group_name_H-M   'P 1'
#
loop_
_entity.id
_entity.type
_entity.pdbx_description
1 polymer ?
#
loop_
_entity_poly.entity_id
_entity_poly.type
_entity_poly.pdbx_seq_one_letter_code
_entity_poly.pdbx_strand_id
1 'polypeptide(L)'
;DQPAISTARAKEFVSNSTAHGLKMIFEAKIGIVRRFLWAVYFLTAATGMCIMITELYVDVISYPFRTVTNLNMTSPLPFPAITVCNLNPLDLSKLSVERGKALDLAMSDAVYSLMAQSKPSNDTGTDGVDPDLMSAALTIADMSVADLMFASDIDTSEFFTSCQFGSKLMDCSKLFTPFQLMFDSVLPPATRRTSLKLTVYVNHAGYSSQVNELGAKFHVHAPGDTPDMMTSRHVAPTGFSTSVALRMFEHEYLPPPYQAFGDSSCTDTDSAEFRRLMDGDPPLYEGSQGGQYSLDACLAHRGFVQVAD
;
A
#
# COMPACT_ATOMS: atom_id res chain seq x y z
N ASP A 1 58.06 -2.09 -51.52
CA ASP A 1 58.51 -2.41 -50.14
C ASP A 1 57.46 -2.32 -49.05
N GLN A 2 56.56 -1.33 -49.05
CA GLN A 2 55.49 -1.23 -48.03
C GLN A 2 54.60 -2.48 -47.79
N PRO A 3 54.17 -3.27 -48.80
CA PRO A 3 53.31 -4.45 -48.57
C PRO A 3 54.06 -5.66 -47.96
N ALA A 4 55.38 -5.76 -48.18
CA ALA A 4 56.20 -6.80 -47.57
C ALA A 4 56.45 -6.51 -46.08
N ILE A 5 56.59 -5.23 -45.72
CA ILE A 5 56.77 -4.78 -44.33
C ILE A 5 55.48 -4.98 -43.52
N SER A 6 54.30 -4.70 -44.11
CA SER A 6 53.02 -4.87 -43.42
C SER A 6 52.70 -6.34 -43.12
N THR A 7 53.03 -7.25 -44.04
CA THR A 7 52.82 -8.69 -43.85
C THR A 7 53.78 -9.30 -42.83
N ALA A 8 55.03 -8.80 -42.74
CA ALA A 8 55.98 -9.21 -41.71
C ALA A 8 55.50 -8.82 -40.30
N ARG A 9 55.05 -7.57 -40.13
CA ARG A 9 54.50 -7.08 -38.84
C ARG A 9 53.22 -7.81 -38.43
N ALA A 10 52.34 -8.12 -39.38
CA ALA A 10 51.12 -8.88 -39.10
C ALA A 10 51.44 -10.29 -38.58
N LYS A 11 52.45 -10.97 -39.14
CA LYS A 11 52.87 -12.29 -38.66
C LYS A 11 53.46 -12.25 -37.25
N GLU A 12 54.29 -11.25 -36.96
CA GLU A 12 54.87 -11.06 -35.63
C GLU A 12 53.80 -10.76 -34.57
N PHE A 13 52.82 -9.92 -34.92
CA PHE A 13 51.68 -9.63 -34.05
C PHE A 13 50.85 -10.89 -33.78
N VAL A 14 50.52 -11.67 -34.81
CA VAL A 14 49.74 -12.90 -34.66
C VAL A 14 50.50 -13.96 -33.86
N SER A 15 51.83 -14.07 -34.01
CA SER A 15 52.63 -15.01 -33.24
C SER A 15 52.71 -14.65 -31.75
N ASN A 16 52.60 -13.36 -31.43
CA ASN A 16 52.63 -12.85 -30.06
C ASN A 16 51.21 -12.71 -29.45
N SER A 17 50.16 -12.92 -30.25
CA SER A 17 48.78 -12.83 -29.78
C SER A 17 48.39 -14.06 -28.96
N THR A 18 47.64 -13.84 -27.88
CA THR A 18 47.04 -14.91 -27.08
C THR A 18 45.75 -15.45 -27.68
N ALA A 19 45.25 -14.86 -28.78
CA ALA A 19 44.03 -15.31 -29.46
C ALA A 19 44.24 -16.68 -30.14
N HIS A 20 43.69 -17.75 -29.55
CA HIS A 20 44.03 -19.14 -29.88
C HIS A 20 43.79 -19.52 -31.35
N GLY A 21 42.78 -18.95 -32.02
CA GLY A 21 42.48 -19.22 -33.42
C GLY A 21 43.29 -18.40 -34.43
N LEU A 22 43.87 -17.26 -34.00
CA LEU A 22 44.50 -16.30 -34.92
C LEU A 22 45.79 -16.87 -35.54
N LYS A 23 46.58 -17.60 -34.74
CA LYS A 23 47.80 -18.28 -35.20
C LYS A 23 47.52 -19.30 -36.31
N MET A 24 46.42 -20.05 -36.21
CA MET A 24 46.07 -21.08 -37.18
C MET A 24 45.61 -20.51 -38.55
N ILE A 25 45.16 -19.26 -38.57
CA ILE A 25 44.76 -18.56 -39.80
C ILE A 25 45.99 -18.09 -40.58
N PHE A 26 47.04 -17.62 -39.90
CA PHE A 26 48.22 -17.01 -40.53
C PHE A 26 49.46 -17.92 -40.60
N GLU A 27 49.41 -19.13 -40.04
CA GLU A 27 50.52 -20.10 -40.08
C GLU A 27 50.81 -20.61 -41.51
N ALA A 28 52.01 -20.32 -42.01
CA ALA A 28 52.42 -20.60 -43.39
C ALA A 28 52.45 -22.09 -43.74
N LYS A 29 52.62 -22.96 -42.74
CA LYS A 29 52.69 -24.43 -42.90
C LYS A 29 51.32 -25.11 -43.09
N ILE A 30 50.24 -24.37 -42.92
CA ILE A 30 48.87 -24.89 -43.01
C ILE A 30 48.31 -24.68 -44.43
N GLY A 31 47.66 -25.70 -45.00
CA GLY A 31 47.00 -25.60 -46.30
C GLY A 31 45.83 -24.60 -46.31
N ILE A 32 45.55 -24.00 -47.47
CA ILE A 32 44.54 -22.93 -47.65
C ILE A 32 43.14 -23.30 -47.14
N VAL A 33 42.67 -24.52 -47.43
CA VAL A 33 41.35 -24.99 -46.95
C VAL A 33 41.26 -25.01 -45.43
N ARG A 34 42.31 -25.49 -44.75
CA ARG A 34 42.35 -25.56 -43.30
C ARG A 34 42.41 -24.16 -42.68
N ARG A 35 43.11 -23.20 -43.30
CA ARG A 35 43.11 -21.79 -42.86
C ARG A 35 41.72 -21.16 -42.99
N PHE A 36 41.01 -21.44 -44.09
CA PHE A 36 39.65 -20.97 -44.28
C PHE A 36 38.71 -21.51 -43.19
N LEU A 37 38.78 -22.81 -42.88
CA LEU A 37 38.00 -23.39 -41.78
C LEU A 37 38.33 -22.73 -40.44
N TRP A 38 39.61 -22.50 -40.12
CA TRP A 38 40.00 -21.79 -38.90
C TRP A 38 39.52 -20.34 -38.86
N ALA A 39 39.50 -19.65 -40.01
CA ALA A 39 38.95 -18.30 -40.10
C ALA A 39 37.43 -18.31 -39.85
N VAL A 40 36.70 -19.27 -40.41
CA VAL A 40 35.26 -19.44 -40.15
C VAL A 40 35.04 -19.73 -38.66
N TYR A 41 35.75 -20.70 -38.06
CA TYR A 41 35.61 -21.01 -36.63
C TYR A 41 35.93 -19.81 -35.74
N PHE A 42 37.02 -19.09 -36.03
CA PHE A 42 37.40 -17.90 -35.27
C PHE A 42 36.35 -16.80 -35.37
N LEU A 43 35.83 -16.52 -36.57
CA LEU A 43 34.76 -15.55 -36.77
C LEU A 43 33.48 -15.97 -36.03
N THR A 44 33.07 -17.24 -36.13
CA THR A 44 31.89 -17.74 -35.40
C THR A 44 32.05 -17.62 -33.89
N ALA A 45 33.24 -17.94 -33.35
CA ALA A 45 33.52 -17.81 -31.93
C ALA A 45 33.56 -16.34 -31.47
N ALA A 46 34.15 -15.45 -32.28
CA ALA A 46 34.17 -14.02 -32.02
C ALA A 46 32.76 -13.42 -32.04
N THR A 47 31.93 -13.78 -33.02
CA THR A 47 30.52 -13.35 -33.08
C THR A 47 29.74 -13.86 -31.88
N GLY A 48 29.86 -15.14 -31.53
CA GLY A 48 29.21 -15.71 -30.34
C GLY A 48 29.64 -15.01 -29.05
N MET A 49 30.93 -14.69 -28.90
CA MET A 49 31.44 -13.92 -27.77
C MET A 49 30.84 -12.51 -27.71
N CYS A 50 30.75 -11.81 -28.84
CA CYS A 50 30.12 -10.48 -28.87
C CYS A 50 28.65 -10.55 -28.45
N ILE A 51 27.89 -11.54 -28.94
CA ILE A 51 26.49 -11.76 -28.55
C ILE A 51 26.38 -11.98 -27.04
N MET A 52 27.15 -12.90 -26.48
CA MET A 52 27.16 -13.20 -25.03
C MET A 52 27.53 -11.96 -24.18
N ILE A 53 28.48 -11.15 -24.63
CA ILE A 53 28.86 -9.92 -23.95
C ILE A 53 27.72 -8.89 -24.00
N THR A 54 27.05 -8.74 -25.15
CA THR A 54 25.91 -7.83 -25.27
C THR A 54 24.75 -8.28 -24.41
N GLU A 55 24.43 -9.58 -24.39
CA GLU A 55 23.39 -10.14 -23.53
C GLU A 55 23.71 -9.92 -22.05
N LEU A 56 24.94 -10.22 -21.62
CA LEU A 56 25.39 -9.98 -20.24
C LEU A 56 25.37 -8.50 -19.88
N TYR A 57 25.77 -7.62 -20.82
CA TYR A 57 25.75 -6.18 -20.60
C TYR A 57 24.31 -5.68 -20.38
N VAL A 58 23.38 -6.08 -21.26
CA VAL A 58 21.95 -5.74 -21.13
C VAL A 58 21.37 -6.28 -19.82
N ASP A 59 21.72 -7.52 -19.45
CA ASP A 59 21.28 -8.12 -18.18
C ASP A 59 21.79 -7.32 -16.98
N VAL A 60 23.08 -6.96 -16.93
CA VAL A 60 23.67 -6.19 -15.82
C VAL A 60 23.07 -4.79 -15.70
N ILE A 61 22.87 -4.08 -16.80
CA ILE A 61 22.30 -2.71 -16.77
C ILE A 61 20.79 -2.70 -16.56
N SER A 62 20.11 -3.85 -16.61
CA SER A 62 18.70 -3.98 -16.23
C SER A 62 18.49 -4.06 -14.72
N TYR A 63 19.59 -4.06 -13.93
CA TYR A 63 19.59 -4.13 -12.47
C TYR A 63 18.69 -5.25 -11.89
N PRO A 64 18.89 -6.51 -12.33
CA PRO A 64 18.09 -7.62 -11.84
C PRO A 64 18.43 -7.90 -10.36
N PHE A 65 17.41 -8.23 -9.58
CA PHE A 65 17.57 -8.61 -8.18
C PHE A 65 16.90 -9.96 -7.89
N ARG A 66 17.29 -10.58 -6.78
CA ARG A 66 16.69 -11.82 -6.30
C ARG A 66 16.08 -11.60 -4.93
N THR A 67 14.80 -11.92 -4.80
CA THR A 67 14.11 -11.90 -3.51
C THR A 67 14.56 -13.09 -2.67
N VAL A 68 14.95 -12.83 -1.42
CA VAL A 68 15.27 -13.86 -0.42
C VAL A 68 14.24 -13.78 0.69
N THR A 69 13.55 -14.89 0.95
CA THR A 69 12.56 -14.97 2.04
C THR A 69 13.15 -15.76 3.20
N ASN A 70 13.22 -15.12 4.36
CA ASN A 70 13.66 -15.76 5.61
C ASN A 70 12.48 -15.87 6.58
N LEU A 71 12.27 -17.05 7.16
CA LEU A 71 11.26 -17.27 8.18
C LEU A 71 11.92 -17.24 9.55
N ASN A 72 11.69 -16.16 10.29
CA ASN A 72 12.17 -16.05 11.66
C ASN A 72 11.05 -16.38 12.66
N MET A 73 11.36 -17.24 13.61
CA MET A 73 10.43 -17.76 14.61
C MET A 73 10.56 -17.03 15.95
N THR A 74 10.80 -15.72 15.91
CA THR A 74 11.06 -14.88 17.09
C THR A 74 9.82 -14.69 17.95
N SER A 75 10.02 -14.62 19.28
CA SER A 75 9.01 -14.24 20.27
C SER A 75 9.74 -13.57 21.45
N PRO A 76 9.22 -12.47 22.02
CA PRO A 76 7.98 -11.78 21.66
C PRO A 76 8.11 -10.94 20.39
N LEU A 77 6.98 -10.68 19.72
CA LEU A 77 6.87 -9.75 18.60
C LEU A 77 6.03 -8.54 19.04
N PRO A 78 6.26 -7.34 18.49
CA PRO A 78 5.36 -6.22 18.73
C PRO A 78 3.96 -6.58 18.21
N PHE A 79 2.93 -6.32 19.01
CA PHE A 79 1.56 -6.51 18.56
C PHE A 79 1.19 -5.39 17.59
N PRO A 80 0.52 -5.67 16.45
CA PRO A 80 0.16 -4.65 15.48
C PRO A 80 -0.84 -3.65 16.05
N ALA A 81 -0.94 -2.50 15.39
CA ALA A 81 -2.08 -1.62 15.55
C ALA A 81 -3.29 -2.21 14.80
N ILE A 82 -4.46 -2.11 15.41
CA ILE A 82 -5.72 -2.58 14.83
C ILE A 82 -6.73 -1.44 14.88
N THR A 83 -7.14 -0.99 13.70
CA THR A 83 -8.20 -0.02 13.51
C THR A 83 -9.51 -0.76 13.27
N VAL A 84 -10.57 -0.39 13.96
CA VAL A 84 -11.91 -0.98 13.79
C VAL A 84 -12.93 0.13 13.62
N CYS A 85 -13.71 0.12 12.54
CA CYS A 85 -14.81 1.05 12.34
C CYS A 85 -16.14 0.31 12.27
N ASN A 86 -17.22 0.98 12.66
CA ASN A 86 -18.56 0.55 12.27
C ASN A 86 -18.70 0.70 10.74
N LEU A 87 -19.35 -0.25 10.06
CA LEU A 87 -19.67 -0.10 8.64
C LEU A 87 -20.64 1.06 8.38
N ASN A 88 -21.45 1.39 9.38
CA ASN A 88 -22.25 2.60 9.36
C ASN A 88 -21.41 3.80 9.80
N PRO A 89 -21.18 4.80 8.92
CA PRO A 89 -20.33 5.94 9.23
C PRO A 89 -20.96 6.92 10.23
N LEU A 90 -22.29 6.94 10.36
CA LEU A 90 -23.03 7.92 11.16
C LEU A 90 -24.18 7.24 11.90
N ASP A 91 -24.29 7.42 13.22
CA ASP A 91 -25.44 6.90 13.98
C ASP A 91 -26.63 7.86 13.87
N LEU A 92 -27.57 7.56 12.98
CA LEU A 92 -28.77 8.37 12.77
C LEU A 92 -29.70 8.41 13.99
N SER A 93 -29.58 7.44 14.91
CA SER A 93 -30.40 7.41 16.13
C SER A 93 -29.98 8.48 17.15
N LYS A 94 -28.78 9.06 16.99
CA LYS A 94 -28.30 10.19 17.79
C LYS A 94 -28.82 11.55 17.31
N LEU A 95 -29.43 11.57 16.12
CA LEU A 95 -30.06 12.76 15.57
C LEU A 95 -31.56 12.78 15.89
N SER A 96 -32.18 13.97 15.82
CA SER A 96 -33.65 14.03 15.85
C SER A 96 -34.22 13.28 14.64
N VAL A 97 -35.44 12.75 14.78
CA VAL A 97 -36.09 11.95 13.73
C VAL A 97 -36.03 12.64 12.36
N GLU A 98 -36.34 13.94 12.31
CA GLU A 98 -36.33 14.69 11.05
C GLU A 98 -34.91 14.94 10.51
N ARG A 99 -33.91 15.16 11.38
CA ARG A 99 -32.51 15.28 10.95
C ARG A 99 -31.95 13.95 10.46
N GLY A 100 -32.25 12.86 11.16
CA GLY A 100 -31.85 11.52 10.75
C GLY A 100 -32.41 11.15 9.37
N LYS A 101 -33.72 11.38 9.15
CA LYS A 101 -34.35 11.18 7.83
C LYS A 101 -33.76 12.06 6.74
N ALA A 102 -33.58 13.36 7.01
CA ALA A 102 -33.01 14.29 6.03
C ALA A 102 -31.58 13.90 5.65
N LEU A 103 -30.77 13.49 6.63
CA LEU A 103 -29.41 13.03 6.40
C LEU A 103 -29.37 11.71 5.64
N ASP A 104 -30.21 10.74 6.02
CA ASP A 104 -30.30 9.44 5.34
C ASP A 104 -30.67 9.60 3.86
N LEU A 105 -31.60 10.52 3.56
CA LEU A 105 -31.95 10.90 2.20
C LEU A 105 -30.80 11.61 1.48
N ALA A 106 -30.13 12.55 2.14
CA ALA A 106 -28.99 13.28 1.57
C ALA A 106 -27.80 12.38 1.24
N MET A 107 -27.63 11.28 1.98
CA MET A 107 -26.62 10.25 1.71
C MET A 107 -26.95 9.37 0.49
N SER A 108 -28.15 9.46 -0.07
CA SER A 108 -28.51 8.71 -1.27
C SER A 108 -27.95 9.37 -2.54
N ASP A 109 -27.34 8.56 -3.40
CA ASP A 109 -26.75 8.98 -4.68
C ASP A 109 -27.77 9.68 -5.61
N ALA A 110 -29.03 9.28 -5.50
CA ALA A 110 -30.15 9.89 -6.22
C ALA A 110 -30.44 11.33 -5.76
N VAL A 111 -30.39 11.61 -4.45
CA VAL A 111 -30.65 12.95 -3.92
C VAL A 111 -29.46 13.87 -4.17
N TYR A 112 -28.22 13.38 -4.07
CA TYR A 112 -27.04 14.15 -4.49
C TYR A 112 -27.14 14.59 -5.96
N SER A 113 -27.55 13.68 -6.85
CA SER A 113 -27.77 13.97 -8.27
C SER A 113 -28.94 14.92 -8.52
N LEU A 114 -29.99 14.90 -7.69
CA LEU A 114 -31.12 15.82 -7.77
C LEU A 114 -30.76 17.22 -7.23
N MET A 115 -30.01 17.31 -6.14
CA MET A 115 -29.50 18.57 -5.56
C MET A 115 -28.50 19.26 -6.51
N ALA A 116 -27.65 18.49 -7.20
CA ALA A 116 -26.74 19.00 -8.22
C ALA A 116 -27.47 19.54 -9.48
N GLN A 117 -28.72 19.12 -9.70
CA GLN A 117 -29.55 19.53 -10.85
C GLN A 117 -30.61 20.60 -10.51
N SER A 118 -30.88 20.86 -9.23
CA SER A 118 -31.88 21.84 -8.84
C SER A 118 -31.35 23.26 -9.00
N LYS A 119 -31.68 23.92 -10.12
CA LYS A 119 -31.82 25.39 -10.12
C LYS A 119 -32.99 25.76 -9.21
N PRO A 120 -32.91 26.83 -8.41
CA PRO A 120 -34.04 27.30 -7.63
C PRO A 120 -35.15 27.72 -8.61
N SER A 121 -36.21 26.91 -8.67
CA SER A 121 -37.39 27.20 -9.46
C SER A 121 -38.37 27.93 -8.55
N ASN A 122 -38.85 29.10 -8.99
CA ASN A 122 -39.83 29.93 -8.27
C ASN A 122 -41.25 29.35 -8.31
N ASP A 123 -41.41 28.03 -8.46
CA ASP A 123 -42.72 27.42 -8.59
C ASP A 123 -43.33 27.17 -7.21
N THR A 124 -44.35 27.97 -6.90
CA THR A 124 -45.23 27.82 -5.74
C THR A 124 -46.10 26.57 -5.90
N GLY A 125 -45.53 25.42 -5.57
CA GLY A 125 -46.19 24.13 -5.63
C GLY A 125 -45.50 23.08 -4.77
N THR A 126 -45.38 23.34 -3.46
CA THR A 126 -44.89 22.35 -2.48
C THR A 126 -46.02 21.94 -1.53
N ASP A 127 -47.11 21.40 -2.09
CA ASP A 127 -48.13 20.73 -1.29
C ASP A 127 -47.67 19.28 -1.07
N GLY A 128 -46.94 19.03 0.02
CA GLY A 128 -46.63 17.65 0.46
C GLY A 128 -45.28 17.39 1.10
N VAL A 129 -44.39 18.39 1.20
CA VAL A 129 -43.12 18.23 1.94
C VAL A 129 -43.34 18.68 3.38
N ASP A 130 -43.02 17.81 4.34
CA ASP A 130 -43.08 18.13 5.76
C ASP A 130 -42.20 19.35 6.06
N PRO A 131 -42.75 20.47 6.55
CA PRO A 131 -41.98 21.68 6.83
C PRO A 131 -40.87 21.44 7.86
N ASP A 132 -41.06 20.48 8.77
CA ASP A 132 -40.04 20.13 9.76
C ASP A 132 -38.87 19.39 9.10
N LEU A 133 -39.14 18.51 8.13
CA LEU A 133 -38.10 17.82 7.35
C LEU A 133 -37.29 18.79 6.47
N MET A 134 -37.96 19.76 5.83
CA MET A 134 -37.28 20.79 5.03
C MET A 134 -36.38 21.67 5.92
N SER A 135 -36.87 22.06 7.11
CA SER A 135 -36.07 22.82 8.07
C SER A 135 -34.87 22.04 8.59
N ALA A 136 -35.03 20.72 8.80
CA ALA A 136 -33.95 19.82 9.20
C ALA A 136 -32.89 19.68 8.09
N ALA A 137 -33.30 19.55 6.83
CA ALA A 137 -32.40 19.47 5.68
C ALA A 137 -31.56 20.75 5.51
N LEU A 138 -32.18 21.93 5.65
CA LEU A 138 -31.45 23.21 5.61
C LEU A 138 -30.46 23.34 6.78
N THR A 139 -30.85 22.87 7.97
CA THR A 139 -29.95 22.88 9.14
C THR A 139 -28.74 21.99 8.92
N ILE A 140 -28.92 20.80 8.33
CA ILE A 140 -27.81 19.88 8.02
C ILE A 140 -26.91 20.47 6.93
N ALA A 141 -27.49 21.12 5.92
CA ALA A 141 -26.72 21.79 4.86
C ALA A 141 -25.88 22.97 5.36
N ASP A 142 -26.28 23.60 6.48
CA ASP A 142 -25.55 24.69 7.15
C ASP A 142 -24.48 24.18 8.14
N MET A 143 -24.54 22.91 8.53
CA MET A 143 -23.52 22.29 9.41
C MET A 143 -22.25 21.95 8.64
N SER A 144 -21.10 22.09 9.30
CA SER A 144 -19.86 21.54 8.76
C SER A 144 -19.88 20.01 8.83
N VAL A 145 -19.16 19.35 7.91
CA VAL A 145 -19.02 17.88 7.91
C VAL A 145 -18.46 17.39 9.24
N ALA A 146 -17.54 18.13 9.85
CA ALA A 146 -16.97 17.81 11.16
C ALA A 146 -18.03 17.86 12.26
N ASP A 147 -18.82 18.93 12.34
CA ASP A 147 -19.88 19.07 13.36
C ASP A 147 -20.96 18.00 13.20
N LEU A 148 -21.29 17.64 11.96
CA LEU A 148 -22.23 16.57 11.66
C LEU A 148 -21.69 15.21 12.12
N MET A 149 -20.44 14.91 11.81
CA MET A 149 -19.79 13.67 12.25
C MET A 149 -19.70 13.60 13.78
N PHE A 150 -19.37 14.70 14.46
CA PHE A 150 -19.37 14.76 15.93
C PHE A 150 -20.78 14.56 16.52
N ALA A 151 -21.81 15.13 15.90
CA ALA A 151 -23.19 15.01 16.38
C ALA A 151 -23.76 13.59 16.24
N SER A 152 -23.28 12.83 15.24
CA SER A 152 -23.67 11.44 15.00
C SER A 152 -22.59 10.42 15.34
N ASP A 153 -21.59 10.82 16.14
CA ASP A 153 -20.42 9.98 16.44
C ASP A 153 -20.81 8.75 17.26
N ILE A 154 -20.15 7.64 16.99
CA ILE A 154 -20.37 6.39 17.71
C ILE A 154 -19.45 6.39 18.92
N ASP A 155 -20.03 6.32 20.13
CA ASP A 155 -19.21 6.34 21.33
C ASP A 155 -18.48 4.99 21.48
N THR A 156 -17.19 5.07 21.81
CA THR A 156 -16.33 3.89 21.99
C THR A 156 -16.86 2.95 23.06
N SER A 157 -17.49 3.50 24.10
CA SER A 157 -18.07 2.74 25.20
C SER A 157 -19.33 1.97 24.79
N GLU A 158 -20.07 2.46 23.79
CA GLU A 158 -21.25 1.82 23.22
C GLU A 158 -20.86 0.79 22.15
N PHE A 159 -19.82 1.09 21.39
CA PHE A 159 -19.35 0.22 20.31
C PHE A 159 -18.57 -0.99 20.82
N PHE A 160 -17.70 -0.81 21.82
CA PHE A 160 -16.93 -1.90 22.41
C PHE A 160 -17.50 -2.33 23.75
N THR A 161 -18.22 -3.45 23.74
CA THR A 161 -18.76 -4.06 24.96
C THR A 161 -17.69 -4.75 25.82
N SER A 162 -16.62 -5.26 25.19
CA SER A 162 -15.53 -5.93 25.90
C SER A 162 -14.25 -5.96 25.08
N CYS A 163 -13.11 -5.67 25.74
CA CYS A 163 -11.78 -5.78 25.17
C CYS A 163 -10.92 -6.67 26.07
N GLN A 164 -10.32 -7.70 25.49
CA GLN A 164 -9.46 -8.63 26.21
C GLN A 164 -8.16 -8.82 25.45
N PHE A 165 -7.04 -8.69 26.16
CA PHE A 165 -5.71 -8.96 25.60
C PHE A 165 -5.06 -10.11 26.37
N GLY A 166 -4.87 -11.25 25.70
CA GLY A 166 -4.50 -12.51 26.35
C GLY A 166 -5.56 -12.91 27.39
N SER A 167 -5.16 -13.00 28.66
CA SER A 167 -6.08 -13.30 29.77
C SER A 167 -6.61 -12.06 30.50
N LYS A 168 -6.14 -10.84 30.14
CA LYS A 168 -6.46 -9.61 30.86
C LYS A 168 -7.61 -8.87 30.18
N LEU A 169 -8.64 -8.55 30.97
CA LEU A 169 -9.68 -7.61 30.55
C LEU A 169 -9.11 -6.18 30.56
N MET A 170 -9.34 -5.44 29.48
CA MET A 170 -8.81 -4.11 29.25
C MET A 170 -9.95 -3.10 29.13
N ASP A 171 -9.64 -1.86 29.45
CA ASP A 171 -10.55 -0.73 29.30
C ASP A 171 -10.57 -0.27 27.84
N CYS A 172 -11.68 -0.54 27.13
CA CYS A 172 -11.80 -0.27 25.70
C CYS A 172 -11.65 1.22 25.37
N SER A 173 -12.16 2.12 26.22
CA SER A 173 -12.10 3.57 26.00
C SER A 173 -10.70 4.15 26.16
N LYS A 174 -9.76 3.37 26.72
CA LYS A 174 -8.32 3.72 26.76
C LYS A 174 -7.54 3.11 25.60
N LEU A 175 -8.12 2.11 24.94
CA LEU A 175 -7.51 1.43 23.81
C LEU A 175 -7.95 2.05 22.48
N PHE A 176 -9.19 2.52 22.38
CA PHE A 176 -9.75 3.11 21.17
C PHE A 176 -10.27 4.52 21.45
N THR A 177 -10.08 5.45 20.51
CA THR A 177 -10.57 6.84 20.58
C THR A 177 -11.58 7.15 19.46
N PRO A 178 -12.61 7.99 19.71
CA PRO A 178 -13.59 8.39 18.68
C PRO A 178 -12.99 9.33 17.61
N PHE A 179 -13.62 9.40 16.44
CA PHE A 179 -13.33 10.27 15.28
C PHE A 179 -11.94 10.16 14.61
N GLN A 180 -11.02 9.45 15.23
CA GLN A 180 -9.72 9.11 14.68
C GLN A 180 -9.46 7.69 15.14
N LEU A 181 -9.86 6.70 14.32
CA LEU A 181 -9.62 5.29 14.62
C LEU A 181 -8.13 4.94 14.44
N MET A 182 -7.23 5.77 14.94
CA MET A 182 -5.81 5.47 15.02
C MET A 182 -5.55 4.91 16.41
N PHE A 183 -5.36 3.60 16.43
CA PHE A 183 -4.84 2.89 17.57
C PHE A 183 -3.34 3.17 17.61
N ASP A 184 -2.90 4.22 18.33
CA ASP A 184 -1.47 4.32 18.62
C ASP A 184 -1.11 3.47 19.84
N SER A 185 -0.17 2.58 19.56
CA SER A 185 0.47 1.57 20.40
C SER A 185 0.45 1.75 21.93
N VAL A 186 -0.47 1.06 22.61
CA VAL A 186 -0.32 0.73 24.06
C VAL A 186 -0.58 -0.75 24.36
N LEU A 187 -0.45 -1.64 23.37
CA LEU A 187 -0.48 -3.07 23.64
C LEU A 187 0.94 -3.60 23.88
N PRO A 188 1.17 -4.32 25.00
CA PRO A 188 2.47 -4.90 25.26
C PRO A 188 2.83 -5.94 24.19
N PRO A 189 4.13 -6.24 23.99
CA PRO A 189 4.58 -7.22 23.03
C PRO A 189 3.82 -8.54 23.18
N ALA A 190 3.38 -9.08 22.05
CA ALA A 190 2.62 -10.31 22.01
C ALA A 190 3.57 -11.52 21.91
N THR A 191 3.17 -12.59 22.58
CA THR A 191 3.75 -13.92 22.40
C THR A 191 2.84 -14.74 21.48
N ARG A 192 3.28 -15.92 21.05
CA ARG A 192 2.45 -16.83 20.23
C ARG A 192 1.08 -17.20 20.84
N ARG A 193 0.90 -17.00 22.15
CA ARG A 193 -0.36 -17.31 22.87
C ARG A 193 -1.19 -16.06 23.20
N THR A 194 -0.70 -14.89 22.84
CA THR A 194 -1.37 -13.62 23.11
C THR A 194 -2.30 -13.29 21.95
N SER A 195 -3.56 -12.97 22.25
CA SER A 195 -4.55 -12.56 21.25
C SER A 195 -5.32 -11.34 21.75
N LEU A 196 -5.78 -10.50 20.82
CA LEU A 196 -6.76 -9.47 21.11
C LEU A 196 -8.14 -10.03 20.77
N LYS A 197 -9.04 -10.02 21.76
CA LYS A 197 -10.44 -10.38 21.59
C LYS A 197 -11.30 -9.14 21.86
N LEU A 198 -12.04 -8.74 20.85
CA LEU A 198 -12.96 -7.61 20.89
C LEU A 198 -14.39 -8.15 20.78
N THR A 199 -15.29 -7.64 21.60
CA THR A 199 -16.74 -7.86 21.46
C THR A 199 -17.38 -6.53 21.13
N VAL A 200 -17.86 -6.41 19.89
CA VAL A 200 -18.43 -5.17 19.37
C VAL A 200 -19.96 -5.24 19.34
N TYR A 201 -20.60 -4.12 19.63
CA TYR A 201 -22.02 -3.93 19.47
C TYR A 201 -22.24 -2.85 18.41
N VAL A 202 -22.94 -3.22 17.34
CA VAL A 202 -23.36 -2.26 16.31
C VAL A 202 -24.85 -1.99 16.47
N ASN A 203 -25.18 -0.72 16.68
CA ASN A 203 -26.56 -0.28 16.83
C ASN A 203 -27.26 -0.24 15.48
N HIS A 204 -27.89 -1.35 15.07
CA HIS A 204 -28.60 -1.45 13.79
C HIS A 204 -29.72 -0.42 13.62
N ALA A 205 -30.33 0.05 14.71
CA ALA A 205 -31.42 1.03 14.63
C ALA A 205 -30.95 2.40 14.12
N GLY A 206 -29.65 2.69 14.25
CA GLY A 206 -29.03 3.93 13.79
C GLY A 206 -28.44 3.86 12.38
N TYR A 207 -28.58 2.74 11.68
CA TYR A 207 -27.98 2.55 10.36
C TYR A 207 -28.74 3.34 9.28
N SER A 208 -27.97 3.95 8.38
CA SER A 208 -28.51 4.53 7.16
C SER A 208 -29.09 3.45 6.25
N SER A 209 -30.18 3.78 5.57
CA SER A 209 -30.79 2.94 4.52
C SER A 209 -29.87 2.72 3.31
N GLN A 210 -28.81 3.53 3.17
CA GLN A 210 -27.84 3.42 2.08
C GLN A 210 -26.74 2.37 2.36
N VAL A 211 -26.62 1.89 3.61
CA VAL A 211 -25.61 0.90 4.00
C VAL A 211 -26.19 -0.50 3.89
N ASN A 212 -25.64 -1.30 2.98
CA ASN A 212 -26.14 -2.65 2.69
C ASN A 212 -25.51 -3.75 3.57
N GLU A 213 -24.52 -3.41 4.39
CA GLU A 213 -23.76 -4.36 5.20
C GLU A 213 -23.80 -4.00 6.68
N LEU A 214 -23.97 -5.00 7.54
CA LEU A 214 -24.00 -4.83 8.99
C LEU A 214 -22.76 -5.47 9.60
N GLY A 215 -22.08 -4.74 10.47
CA GLY A 215 -20.89 -5.24 11.14
C GLY A 215 -19.82 -4.18 11.35
N ALA A 216 -18.63 -4.66 11.62
CA ALA A 216 -17.46 -3.83 11.85
C ALA A 216 -16.37 -4.16 10.83
N LYS A 217 -15.82 -3.14 10.19
CA LYS A 217 -14.64 -3.27 9.34
C LYS A 217 -13.41 -3.11 10.21
N PHE A 218 -12.35 -3.84 9.91
CA PHE A 218 -11.08 -3.68 10.61
C PHE A 218 -9.89 -3.65 9.66
N HIS A 219 -8.81 -3.04 10.10
CA HIS A 219 -7.54 -2.96 9.38
C HIS A 219 -6.40 -3.18 10.36
N VAL A 220 -5.43 -3.98 9.92
CA VAL A 220 -4.24 -4.30 10.71
C VAL A 220 -3.07 -3.60 10.03
N HIS A 221 -2.32 -2.81 10.78
CA HIS A 221 -1.19 -2.03 10.28
C HIS A 221 -0.05 -1.99 11.29
N ALA A 222 1.12 -1.50 10.87
CA ALA A 222 2.22 -1.31 11.80
C ALA A 222 1.90 -0.18 12.79
N PRO A 223 2.37 -0.26 14.04
CA PRO A 223 2.26 0.84 14.98
C PRO A 223 2.82 2.16 14.42
N GLY A 224 2.11 3.27 14.59
CA GLY A 224 2.50 4.58 14.06
C GLY A 224 2.20 4.81 12.57
N ASP A 225 1.65 3.82 11.86
CA ASP A 225 1.12 4.02 10.51
C ASP A 225 -0.30 4.61 10.56
N THR A 226 -0.64 5.44 9.58
CA THR A 226 -2.02 5.90 9.38
C THR A 226 -2.84 4.79 8.74
N PRO A 227 -3.98 4.38 9.33
CA PRO A 227 -4.78 3.29 8.79
C PRO A 227 -5.54 3.69 7.52
N ASP A 228 -5.48 2.87 6.49
CA ASP A 228 -6.34 3.01 5.31
C ASP A 228 -7.58 2.10 5.42
N MET A 229 -8.65 2.67 5.97
CA MET A 229 -9.93 1.98 6.11
C MET A 229 -10.74 1.92 4.82
N MET A 230 -10.41 2.72 3.79
CA MET A 230 -11.13 2.67 2.52
C MET A 230 -10.75 1.42 1.74
N THR A 231 -9.44 1.13 1.64
CA THR A 231 -8.94 -0.02 0.88
C THR A 231 -8.92 -1.33 1.68
N SER A 232 -9.04 -1.28 3.01
CA SER A 232 -9.16 -2.51 3.81
C SER A 232 -10.33 -3.37 3.33
N ARG A 233 -10.18 -4.70 3.37
CA ARG A 233 -11.19 -5.67 2.90
C ARG A 233 -11.75 -6.55 4.01
N HIS A 234 -11.28 -6.38 5.24
CA HIS A 234 -11.66 -7.28 6.32
C HIS A 234 -12.87 -6.74 7.07
N VAL A 235 -13.94 -7.53 7.07
CA VAL A 235 -15.21 -7.20 7.71
C VAL A 235 -15.60 -8.35 8.64
N ALA A 236 -15.98 -8.00 9.87
CA ALA A 236 -16.56 -8.90 10.85
C ALA A 236 -18.08 -8.71 10.86
N PRO A 237 -18.86 -9.69 10.36
CA PRO A 237 -20.32 -9.61 10.35
C PRO A 237 -20.89 -9.77 11.76
N THR A 238 -22.11 -9.28 11.95
CA THR A 238 -22.84 -9.42 13.21
C THR A 238 -23.36 -10.82 13.44
N GLY A 239 -23.45 -11.23 14.72
CA GLY A 239 -23.95 -12.56 15.09
C GLY A 239 -22.93 -13.71 14.93
N PHE A 240 -21.70 -13.42 14.50
CA PHE A 240 -20.63 -14.41 14.35
C PHE A 240 -19.38 -14.01 15.14
N SER A 241 -18.55 -15.01 15.46
CA SER A 241 -17.19 -14.76 15.97
C SER A 241 -16.20 -14.89 14.81
N THR A 242 -15.59 -13.76 14.43
CA THR A 242 -14.58 -13.72 13.37
C THR A 242 -13.20 -13.87 14.00
N SER A 243 -12.49 -14.95 13.66
CA SER A 243 -11.14 -15.24 14.16
C SER A 243 -10.13 -15.02 13.05
N VAL A 244 -9.05 -14.29 13.37
CA VAL A 244 -8.04 -13.86 12.39
C VAL A 244 -6.66 -14.23 12.91
N ALA A 245 -5.92 -15.00 12.12
CA ALA A 245 -4.51 -15.27 12.39
C ALA A 245 -3.64 -14.20 11.71
N LEU A 246 -2.65 -13.68 12.42
CA LEU A 246 -1.76 -12.63 11.91
C LEU A 246 -0.37 -13.18 11.67
N ARG A 247 0.26 -12.72 10.59
CA ARG A 247 1.67 -12.96 10.30
C ARG A 247 2.35 -11.63 10.01
N MET A 248 3.51 -11.43 10.63
CA MET A 248 4.36 -10.27 10.37
C MET A 248 5.29 -10.59 9.20
N PHE A 249 5.32 -9.68 8.24
CA PHE A 249 6.22 -9.69 7.09
C PHE A 249 7.05 -8.42 7.11
N GLU A 250 8.37 -8.57 7.07
CA GLU A 250 9.28 -7.46 6.90
C GLU A 250 9.85 -7.55 5.50
N HIS A 251 9.72 -6.47 4.73
CA HIS A 251 10.24 -6.37 3.37
C HIS A 251 11.36 -5.34 3.37
N GLU A 252 12.52 -5.76 2.91
CA GLU A 252 13.66 -4.88 2.66
C GLU A 252 13.85 -4.78 1.15
N TYR A 253 13.83 -3.56 0.63
CA TYR A 253 14.00 -3.29 -0.80
C TYR A 253 15.39 -2.71 -1.06
N LEU A 254 15.92 -2.98 -2.25
CA LEU A 254 17.18 -2.40 -2.68
C LEU A 254 16.99 -0.91 -3.05
N PRO A 255 17.96 -0.03 -2.74
CA PRO A 255 17.89 1.38 -3.11
C PRO A 255 17.99 1.56 -4.64
N PRO A 256 17.68 2.76 -5.17
CA PRO A 256 17.93 3.08 -6.57
C PRO A 256 19.36 2.69 -7.00
N PRO A 257 19.58 2.14 -8.21
CA PRO A 257 18.68 2.09 -9.37
C PRO A 257 17.78 0.85 -9.45
N TYR A 258 17.70 0.02 -8.41
CA TYR A 258 16.83 -1.15 -8.41
C TYR A 258 15.35 -0.71 -8.32
N GLN A 259 14.50 -1.34 -9.13
CA GLN A 259 13.06 -1.08 -9.16
C GLN A 259 12.34 -1.97 -8.15
N ALA A 260 11.41 -1.39 -7.39
CA ALA A 260 10.62 -2.12 -6.39
C ALA A 260 9.21 -2.44 -6.89
N PHE A 261 8.57 -1.53 -7.64
CA PHE A 261 7.20 -1.69 -8.13
C PHE A 261 7.07 -1.22 -9.58
N GLY A 262 7.16 -2.15 -10.54
CA GLY A 262 7.17 -1.78 -11.95
C GLY A 262 8.37 -0.88 -12.24
N ASP A 263 8.12 0.37 -12.64
CA ASP A 263 9.18 1.35 -12.93
C ASP A 263 9.59 2.23 -11.73
N SER A 264 8.95 2.09 -10.56
CA SER A 264 9.25 2.94 -9.39
C SER A 264 10.27 2.32 -8.42
N SER A 265 11.10 3.18 -7.83
CA SER A 265 12.07 2.81 -6.79
C SER A 265 11.51 3.00 -5.39
N CYS A 266 11.86 2.11 -4.47
CA CYS A 266 11.58 2.27 -3.05
C CYS A 266 12.58 3.26 -2.43
N THR A 267 12.09 4.34 -1.81
CA THR A 267 12.94 5.27 -1.05
C THR A 267 12.77 5.00 0.44
N ASP A 268 13.87 4.68 1.13
CA ASP A 268 13.86 4.50 2.57
C ASP A 268 13.63 5.84 3.30
N THR A 269 12.46 5.98 3.92
CA THR A 269 12.03 7.16 4.68
C THR A 269 12.77 7.32 6.01
N ASP A 270 13.43 6.28 6.51
CA ASP A 270 14.21 6.30 7.76
C ASP A 270 15.71 6.56 7.48
N SER A 271 16.12 6.64 6.21
CA SER A 271 17.50 6.93 5.82
C SER A 271 17.89 8.37 6.12
N ALA A 272 19.14 8.60 6.51
CA ALA A 272 19.68 9.94 6.76
C ALA A 272 19.70 10.85 5.51
N GLU A 273 19.53 10.27 4.32
CA GLU A 273 19.50 10.96 3.04
C GLU A 273 18.09 11.35 2.60
N PHE A 274 17.04 10.86 3.27
CA PHE A 274 15.67 11.20 2.96
C PHE A 274 15.39 12.68 3.26
N ARG A 275 15.14 13.46 2.20
CA ARG A 275 14.65 14.84 2.30
C ARG A 275 13.18 14.88 1.91
N ARG A 276 12.33 15.26 2.86
CA ARG A 276 10.92 15.57 2.59
C ARG A 276 10.86 16.70 1.56
N LEU A 277 10.32 16.41 0.38
CA LEU A 277 9.97 17.44 -0.59
C LEU A 277 8.74 18.18 -0.06
N MET A 278 8.97 19.27 0.67
CA MET A 278 7.96 20.29 0.91
C MET A 278 8.41 21.52 0.14
N ASP A 279 7.80 21.77 -1.01
CA ASP A 279 7.65 23.11 -1.59
C ASP A 279 6.57 23.04 -2.69
N GLY A 280 5.30 23.22 -2.30
CA GLY A 280 4.24 23.62 -3.25
C GLY A 280 2.86 23.01 -3.05
N ASP A 281 2.77 21.70 -2.77
CA ASP A 281 1.48 21.02 -2.61
C ASP A 281 1.38 20.38 -1.21
N PRO A 282 0.27 20.57 -0.47
CA PRO A 282 0.10 19.91 0.81
C PRO A 282 0.03 18.39 0.58
N PRO A 283 0.70 17.57 1.41
CA PRO A 283 0.48 16.13 1.36
C PRO A 283 -1.02 15.88 1.60
N LEU A 284 -1.64 15.06 0.75
CA LEU A 284 -3.08 14.75 0.79
C LEU A 284 -3.55 14.18 2.15
N TYR A 285 -2.62 13.82 3.04
CA TYR A 285 -2.88 13.35 4.40
C TYR A 285 -1.99 14.07 5.43
N GLU A 286 -2.10 15.39 5.55
CA GLU A 286 -1.63 16.11 6.74
C GLU A 286 -2.71 16.09 7.85
N GLY A 287 -3.00 14.90 8.37
CA GLY A 287 -3.94 14.73 9.49
C GLY A 287 -3.21 14.70 10.82
N SER A 288 -3.22 15.80 11.57
CA SER A 288 -2.97 16.03 13.03
C SER A 288 -1.90 15.24 13.83
N GLN A 289 -1.18 14.27 13.26
CA GLN A 289 -0.18 13.43 13.93
C GLN A 289 1.01 13.09 13.01
N GLY A 290 1.54 14.07 12.28
CA GLY A 290 2.92 14.05 11.80
C GLY A 290 3.36 12.94 10.83
N GLY A 291 2.44 12.13 10.29
CA GLY A 291 2.75 11.16 9.23
C GLY A 291 2.84 11.85 7.87
N GLN A 292 4.04 11.96 7.30
CA GLN A 292 4.25 12.44 5.93
C GLN A 292 4.61 11.26 5.04
N TYR A 293 3.71 10.86 4.15
CA TYR A 293 4.01 9.89 3.10
C TYR A 293 4.06 10.59 1.74
N SER A 294 5.19 10.45 1.05
CA SER A 294 5.29 10.72 -0.39
C SER A 294 4.54 9.62 -1.16
N LEU A 295 4.02 9.93 -2.35
CA LEU A 295 3.42 8.94 -3.25
C LEU A 295 4.40 7.80 -3.61
N ASP A 296 5.72 8.06 -3.48
CA ASP A 296 6.83 7.12 -3.72
C ASP A 296 7.44 6.55 -2.43
N ALA A 297 6.87 6.88 -1.26
CA ALA A 297 7.33 6.36 0.02
C ALA A 297 6.89 4.92 0.19
N CYS A 298 7.74 4.01 -0.26
CA CYS A 298 7.66 2.62 0.12
C CYS A 298 8.31 2.51 1.50
N LEU A 299 7.56 2.05 2.51
CA LEU A 299 8.07 1.88 3.88
C LEU A 299 9.19 0.82 3.88
N ALA A 300 10.44 1.22 3.58
CA ALA A 300 11.55 0.32 3.32
C ALA A 300 11.98 -0.52 4.53
N HIS A 301 11.44 -0.26 5.73
CA HIS A 301 11.79 -0.98 6.95
C HIS A 301 10.63 -1.19 7.93
N ARG A 302 9.36 -1.05 7.49
CA ARG A 302 8.22 -1.35 8.39
C ARG A 302 7.71 -2.76 8.17
N GLY A 303 7.65 -3.53 9.25
CA GLY A 303 6.98 -4.82 9.28
C GLY A 303 5.50 -4.64 8.94
N PHE A 304 5.09 -5.08 7.76
CA PHE A 304 3.69 -5.18 7.39
C PHE A 304 3.09 -6.39 8.11
N VAL A 305 1.97 -6.17 8.80
CA VAL A 305 1.24 -7.28 9.40
C VAL A 305 0.06 -7.61 8.52
N GLN A 306 0.07 -8.81 7.96
CA GLN A 306 -1.00 -9.29 7.09
C GLN A 306 -1.85 -10.32 7.84
N VAL A 307 -3.15 -10.30 7.54
CA VAL A 307 -4.05 -11.39 7.86
C VAL A 307 -3.61 -12.61 7.07
N ALA A 308 -3.33 -13.71 7.75
CA ALA A 308 -3.03 -14.98 7.09
C ALA A 308 -4.30 -15.53 6.44
N ASP A 309 -4.21 -15.88 5.16
CA ASP A 309 -5.26 -16.60 4.41
C ASP A 309 -5.52 -18.00 4.99
#